data_AF-A0A941CRZ6-F1
#
_entry.id   AF-A0A941CRZ6-F1
#
_cell.length_a   1.000
_cell.length_b   1.000
_cell.length_c   1.000
_cell.angle_alpha   90.00
_cell.angle_beta   90.00
_cell.angle_gamma   90.00
#
_symmetry.space_group_name_H-M   'P 1'
#
loop_
_entity.id
_entity.type
_entity.pdbx_description
1 polymer ?
#
loop_
_entity_poly.entity_id
_entity_poly.type
_entity_poly.pdbx_seq_one_letter_code
_entity_poly.pdbx_strand_id
1 'polypeptide(L)'
;MFKRDWIWAGALLGVFFLAFLFGQYQRAHFLDTGLSRMTTYSELENEEIYIASPLGMVGEDLGYNSYSKHQDELVSDLMLSSVVAIVEPTGVLEIGKESFGQEFTVKTGIRGDLSEGDVGKIYTHLGFSTGDRDQILYHGFFNVMKPGEQYLIFMEPTKWNSLSGKKEFNTERIYGYFNVKKDASGQARSQYTRWKDAQDEEFFVTSQRLLDEIYGFKNRMLSEFEESIP
;
A
#
# COMPACT_ATOMS: atom_id res chain seq x y z
N MET A 1 28.09 22.11 -52.46
CA MET A 1 27.23 21.17 -51.72
C MET A 1 27.78 20.90 -50.31
N PHE A 2 29.05 20.48 -50.18
CA PHE A 2 29.69 20.12 -48.91
C PHE A 2 29.55 21.09 -47.72
N LYS A 3 29.69 22.42 -47.89
CA LYS A 3 29.66 23.37 -46.75
C LYS A 3 28.33 23.41 -45.99
N ARG A 4 27.21 23.15 -46.66
CA ARG A 4 25.87 23.17 -46.04
C ARG A 4 25.69 21.96 -45.11
N ASP A 5 26.20 20.81 -45.53
CA ASP A 5 26.08 19.56 -44.80
C ASP A 5 26.95 19.56 -43.53
N TRP A 6 28.11 20.22 -43.56
CA TRP A 6 28.95 20.46 -42.38
C TRP A 6 28.31 21.38 -41.34
N ILE A 7 27.54 22.39 -41.78
CA ILE A 7 26.79 23.27 -40.87
C ILE A 7 25.67 22.47 -40.18
N TRP A 8 24.94 21.64 -40.93
CA TRP A 8 23.90 20.77 -40.36
C TRP A 8 24.48 19.72 -39.41
N ALA A 9 25.59 19.09 -39.76
CA ALA A 9 26.29 18.14 -38.89
C ALA A 9 26.75 18.80 -37.59
N GLY A 10 27.32 20.02 -37.67
CA GLY A 10 27.71 20.80 -36.49
C GLY A 10 26.53 21.18 -35.60
N ALA A 11 25.41 21.59 -36.20
CA ALA A 11 24.18 21.90 -35.47
C ALA A 11 23.61 20.67 -34.74
N LEU A 12 23.56 19.51 -35.40
CA LEU A 12 23.12 18.24 -34.79
C LEU A 12 24.02 17.81 -33.63
N LEU A 13 25.33 17.94 -33.79
CA LEU A 13 26.31 17.60 -32.76
C LEU A 13 26.19 18.56 -31.56
N GLY A 14 25.93 19.85 -31.82
CA GLY A 14 25.60 20.84 -30.79
C GLY A 14 24.32 20.51 -30.01
N VAL A 15 23.25 20.13 -30.70
CA VAL A 15 21.99 19.68 -30.06
C VAL A 15 22.22 18.43 -29.23
N PHE A 16 22.98 17.45 -29.74
CA PHE A 16 23.33 16.24 -28.99
C PHE A 16 24.12 16.58 -27.72
N PHE A 17 25.09 17.49 -27.81
CA PHE A 17 25.88 17.90 -26.67
C PHE A 17 25.05 18.64 -25.62
N LEU A 18 24.14 19.53 -26.06
CA LEU A 18 23.20 20.21 -25.17
C LEU A 18 22.25 19.23 -24.48
N ALA A 19 21.69 18.27 -25.22
CA ALA A 19 20.84 17.22 -24.66
C ALA A 19 21.60 16.35 -23.66
N PHE A 20 22.86 16.00 -23.96
CA PHE A 20 23.72 15.24 -23.06
C PHE A 20 24.02 16.02 -21.77
N LEU A 21 24.45 17.28 -21.87
CA LEU A 21 24.72 18.14 -20.71
C LEU A 21 23.45 18.37 -19.88
N PHE A 22 22.31 18.60 -20.53
CA PHE A 22 21.02 18.71 -19.85
C PHE A 22 20.64 17.40 -19.15
N GLY A 23 20.89 16.24 -19.78
CA GLY A 23 20.68 14.94 -19.17
C GLY A 23 21.57 14.69 -17.95
N GLN A 24 22.84 15.08 -18.00
CA GLN A 24 23.75 15.00 -16.85
C GLN A 24 23.33 15.97 -15.73
N TYR A 25 22.91 17.18 -16.09
CA TYR A 25 22.38 18.17 -15.15
C TYR A 25 21.12 17.63 -14.45
N GLN A 26 20.15 17.12 -15.23
CA GLN A 26 18.96 16.48 -14.68
C GLN A 26 19.32 15.31 -13.78
N ARG A 27 20.21 14.41 -14.21
CA ARG A 27 20.66 13.28 -13.37
C ARG A 27 21.32 13.71 -12.06
N ALA A 28 22.10 14.79 -12.07
CA ALA A 28 22.75 15.32 -10.87
C ALA A 28 21.78 16.03 -9.92
N HIS A 29 20.67 16.55 -10.44
CA HIS A 29 19.63 17.24 -9.68
C HIS A 29 18.36 16.41 -9.46
N PHE A 30 18.29 15.19 -10.02
CA PHE A 30 17.23 14.24 -9.79
C PHE A 30 17.48 13.57 -8.44
N LEU A 31 16.76 14.01 -7.42
CA LEU A 31 16.73 13.37 -6.12
C LEU A 31 15.91 12.08 -6.24
N ASP A 32 16.61 10.95 -6.34
CA ASP A 32 16.02 9.63 -6.16
C ASP A 32 15.83 9.43 -4.65
N THR A 33 14.59 9.59 -4.18
CA THR A 33 14.22 9.43 -2.77
C THR A 33 14.28 7.98 -2.29
N GLY A 34 14.79 7.05 -3.12
CA GLY A 34 14.87 5.62 -2.81
C GLY A 34 13.56 4.88 -3.05
N LEU A 35 12.46 5.60 -3.22
CA LEU A 35 11.13 5.03 -3.35
C LEU A 35 10.99 4.03 -4.50
N SER A 36 11.66 4.31 -5.63
CA SER A 36 11.63 3.44 -6.81
C SER A 36 12.41 2.12 -6.64
N ARG A 37 13.27 2.04 -5.62
CA ARG A 37 14.12 0.86 -5.35
C ARG A 37 13.54 -0.02 -4.25
N MET A 38 12.56 0.47 -3.50
CA MET A 38 11.89 -0.30 -2.47
C MET A 38 11.02 -1.37 -3.13
N THR A 39 11.49 -2.61 -3.08
CA THR A 39 10.85 -3.79 -3.67
C THR A 39 10.57 -4.87 -2.63
N THR A 40 11.01 -4.66 -1.39
CA THR A 40 10.82 -5.59 -0.29
C THR A 40 10.43 -4.90 1.01
N TYR A 41 9.75 -5.65 1.88
CA TYR A 41 9.41 -5.19 3.23
C TYR A 41 10.67 -4.86 4.06
N SER A 42 11.77 -5.61 3.92
CA SER A 42 12.99 -5.30 4.67
C SER A 42 13.65 -3.99 4.24
N GLU A 43 13.51 -3.59 2.98
CA GLU A 43 13.99 -2.28 2.54
C GLU A 43 13.18 -1.16 3.19
N LEU A 44 11.87 -1.34 3.32
CA LEU A 44 10.98 -0.41 4.00
C LEU A 44 11.43 -0.14 5.46
N GLU A 45 11.87 -1.17 6.19
CA GLU A 45 12.39 -1.04 7.57
C GLU A 45 13.70 -0.24 7.69
N ASN A 46 14.42 -0.05 6.58
CA ASN A 46 15.69 0.67 6.50
C ASN A 46 15.53 2.11 5.98
N GLU A 47 14.39 2.45 5.39
CA GLU A 47 14.13 3.77 4.83
C GLU A 47 13.51 4.74 5.87
N GLU A 48 13.77 6.05 5.69
CA GLU A 48 13.15 7.09 6.50
C GLU A 48 11.76 7.46 5.94
N ILE A 49 10.76 6.68 6.36
CA ILE A 49 9.35 6.87 5.97
C ILE A 49 8.56 7.54 7.09
N TYR A 50 7.67 8.45 6.71
CA TYR A 50 6.82 9.19 7.63
C TYR A 50 5.34 8.99 7.29
N ILE A 51 4.50 8.79 8.31
CA ILE A 51 3.05 8.64 8.14
C ILE A 51 2.45 10.00 7.79
N ALA A 52 1.81 10.11 6.62
CA ALA A 52 1.28 11.38 6.11
C ALA A 52 -0.20 11.62 6.42
N SER A 53 -1.01 10.56 6.45
CA SER A 53 -2.47 10.67 6.61
C SER A 53 -3.02 9.61 7.57
N PRO A 54 -2.70 9.70 8.88
CA PRO A 54 -3.37 8.86 9.86
C PRO A 54 -4.86 9.23 9.93
N LEU A 55 -5.72 8.22 10.04
CA LEU A 55 -7.17 8.42 10.04
C LEU A 55 -7.59 9.28 11.24
N GLY A 56 -8.44 10.27 10.97
CA GLY A 56 -8.95 11.20 11.99
C GLY A 56 -8.20 12.53 12.07
N MET A 57 -7.44 12.90 11.03
CA MET A 57 -6.96 14.27 10.86
C MET A 57 -8.11 15.24 10.53
N VAL A 58 -8.00 16.49 10.99
CA VAL A 58 -9.02 17.54 10.79
C VAL A 58 -9.22 17.80 9.29
N GLY A 59 -10.39 17.44 8.76
CA GLY A 59 -10.72 17.45 7.33
C GLY A 59 -11.07 16.07 6.75
N GLU A 60 -10.59 15.00 7.38
CA GLU A 60 -10.99 13.60 7.13
C GLU A 60 -12.15 13.16 8.04
N ASP A 61 -12.90 14.13 8.58
CA ASP A 61 -14.08 13.91 9.43
C ASP A 61 -15.19 13.09 8.73
N LEU A 62 -15.09 12.96 7.40
CA LEU A 62 -15.89 12.04 6.59
C LEU A 62 -15.61 10.58 6.92
N GLY A 63 -14.36 10.21 7.23
CA GLY A 63 -13.99 8.86 7.64
C GLY A 63 -14.48 8.52 9.05
N TYR A 64 -14.36 9.44 10.01
CA TYR A 64 -14.78 9.22 11.40
C TYR A 64 -16.31 9.17 11.59
N ASN A 65 -17.05 10.13 10.99
CA ASN A 65 -18.50 10.20 11.11
C ASN A 65 -19.22 9.13 10.28
N SER A 66 -18.62 8.69 9.16
CA SER A 66 -19.13 7.55 8.40
C SER A 66 -18.88 6.25 9.16
N TYR A 67 -17.71 6.07 9.78
CA TYR A 67 -17.34 4.84 10.47
C TYR A 67 -18.22 4.52 11.68
N SER A 68 -18.31 5.44 12.65
CA SER A 68 -19.04 5.20 13.90
C SER A 68 -20.55 5.00 13.72
N LYS A 69 -21.12 5.50 12.62
CA LYS A 69 -22.57 5.44 12.34
C LYS A 69 -22.99 4.31 11.40
N HIS A 70 -22.05 3.74 10.62
CA HIS A 70 -22.38 2.81 9.53
C HIS A 70 -21.56 1.50 9.60
N GLN A 71 -21.18 1.05 10.80
CA GLN A 71 -20.42 -0.21 10.97
C GLN A 71 -21.12 -1.41 10.32
N ASP A 72 -22.45 -1.53 10.43
CA ASP A 72 -23.20 -2.62 9.81
C ASP A 72 -23.16 -2.57 8.27
N GLU A 73 -23.18 -1.37 7.70
CA GLU A 73 -23.02 -1.19 6.25
C GLU A 73 -21.60 -1.57 5.82
N LEU A 74 -20.58 -1.23 6.60
CA LEU A 74 -19.19 -1.62 6.34
C LEU A 74 -18.98 -3.13 6.42
N VAL A 75 -19.58 -3.81 7.40
CA VAL A 75 -19.57 -5.29 7.45
C VAL A 75 -20.22 -5.83 6.18
N SER A 76 -21.43 -5.36 5.86
CA SER A 76 -22.17 -5.83 4.68
C SER A 76 -21.37 -5.61 3.40
N ASP A 77 -20.69 -4.46 3.28
CA ASP A 77 -19.87 -4.09 2.15
C ASP A 77 -18.65 -5.00 2.00
N LEU A 78 -17.90 -5.27 3.08
CA LEU A 78 -16.80 -6.24 3.07
C LEU A 78 -17.30 -7.65 2.70
N MET A 79 -18.46 -8.03 3.22
CA MET A 79 -19.10 -9.33 2.94
C MET A 79 -19.58 -9.46 1.50
N LEU A 80 -19.62 -8.39 0.70
CA LEU A 80 -19.88 -8.45 -0.74
C LEU A 80 -18.63 -8.72 -1.56
N SER A 81 -17.45 -8.79 -0.95
CA SER A 81 -16.21 -9.02 -1.69
C SER A 81 -16.23 -10.36 -2.41
N SER A 82 -15.81 -10.34 -3.69
CA SER A 82 -15.82 -11.54 -4.54
C SER A 82 -14.85 -12.61 -4.06
N VAL A 83 -13.75 -12.19 -3.45
CA VAL A 83 -12.70 -13.09 -2.95
C VAL A 83 -12.36 -12.75 -1.51
N VAL A 84 -12.29 -13.78 -0.66
CA VAL A 84 -11.93 -13.68 0.75
C VAL A 84 -10.97 -14.83 1.05
N ALA A 85 -9.85 -14.52 1.70
CA ALA A 85 -8.84 -15.52 2.03
C ALA A 85 -8.06 -15.13 3.28
N ILE A 86 -7.43 -16.12 3.90
CA ILE A 86 -6.35 -15.92 4.86
C ILE A 86 -5.03 -16.07 4.10
N VAL A 87 -4.17 -15.08 4.22
CA VAL A 87 -2.94 -14.98 3.46
C VAL A 87 -1.76 -14.63 4.36
N GLU A 88 -0.56 -14.91 3.86
CA GLU A 88 0.71 -14.48 4.48
C GLU A 88 1.51 -13.71 3.43
N PRO A 89 1.92 -12.47 3.70
CA PRO A 89 2.70 -11.68 2.76
C PRO A 89 4.10 -12.28 2.60
N THR A 90 4.60 -12.36 1.36
CA THR A 90 5.94 -12.91 1.07
C THR A 90 7.06 -11.92 1.38
N GLY A 91 6.70 -10.65 1.55
CA GLY A 91 7.63 -9.53 1.71
C GLY A 91 8.03 -8.86 0.42
N VAL A 92 7.59 -9.36 -0.75
CA VAL A 92 7.76 -8.66 -2.03
C VAL A 92 6.76 -7.52 -2.15
N LEU A 93 7.25 -6.34 -2.48
CA LEU A 93 6.51 -5.11 -2.68
C LEU A 93 6.63 -4.62 -4.12
N GLU A 94 5.59 -3.98 -4.61
CA GLU A 94 5.60 -3.24 -5.87
C GLU A 94 5.12 -1.82 -5.60
N ILE A 95 6.02 -0.85 -5.62
CA ILE A 95 5.68 0.53 -5.29
C ILE A 95 5.25 1.28 -6.55
N GLY A 96 4.02 1.78 -6.52
CA GLY A 96 3.49 2.73 -7.49
C GLY A 96 3.49 4.15 -6.92
N LYS A 97 3.15 5.13 -7.75
CA LYS A 97 2.86 6.48 -7.24
C LYS A 97 1.58 6.41 -6.41
N GLU A 98 1.68 6.78 -5.13
CA GLU A 98 0.56 6.82 -4.18
C GLU A 98 -0.18 5.47 -4.01
N SER A 99 0.44 4.38 -4.43
CA SER A 99 -0.13 3.03 -4.39
C SER A 99 0.98 2.01 -4.15
N PHE A 100 0.62 0.83 -3.69
CA PHE A 100 1.56 -0.28 -3.64
C PHE A 100 0.86 -1.62 -3.78
N GLY A 101 1.61 -2.60 -4.25
CA GLY A 101 1.25 -4.00 -4.29
C GLY A 101 2.03 -4.79 -3.25
N GLN A 102 1.38 -5.79 -2.64
CA GLN A 102 2.03 -6.81 -1.83
C GLN A 102 1.77 -8.19 -2.41
N GLU A 103 2.83 -8.97 -2.59
CA GLU A 103 2.67 -10.39 -2.90
C GLU A 103 2.35 -11.17 -1.63
N PHE A 104 1.49 -12.17 -1.77
CA PHE A 104 1.06 -13.03 -0.68
C PHE A 104 0.95 -14.48 -1.14
N THR A 105 1.04 -15.39 -0.17
CA THR A 105 0.68 -16.80 -0.34
C THR A 105 -0.61 -17.08 0.42
N VAL A 106 -1.55 -17.77 -0.22
CA VAL A 106 -2.82 -18.19 0.39
C VAL A 106 -2.57 -19.31 1.40
N LYS A 107 -3.06 -19.13 2.62
CA LYS A 107 -3.10 -20.16 3.67
C LYS A 107 -4.46 -20.86 3.69
N THR A 108 -5.54 -20.09 3.58
CA THR A 108 -6.91 -20.62 3.50
C THR A 108 -7.72 -19.82 2.49
N GLY A 109 -8.25 -20.48 1.47
CA GLY A 109 -9.27 -19.88 0.59
C GLY A 109 -10.65 -19.98 1.22
N ILE A 110 -11.31 -18.85 1.46
CA ILE A 110 -12.64 -18.81 2.10
C ILE A 110 -13.73 -18.61 1.04
N ARG A 111 -13.49 -17.70 0.09
CA ARG A 111 -14.41 -17.38 -1.00
C ARG A 111 -13.62 -17.01 -2.25
N GLY A 112 -14.15 -17.40 -3.41
CA GLY A 112 -13.52 -17.15 -4.70
C GLY A 112 -12.58 -18.27 -5.11
N ASP A 113 -11.91 -18.10 -6.25
CA ASP A 113 -11.03 -19.11 -6.84
C ASP A 113 -9.58 -18.95 -6.36
N LEU A 114 -9.37 -19.20 -5.06
CA LEU A 114 -8.07 -19.25 -4.41
C LEU A 114 -7.95 -20.51 -3.56
N SER A 115 -6.88 -21.26 -3.76
CA SER A 115 -6.53 -22.46 -3.01
C SER A 115 -5.29 -22.24 -2.15
N GLU A 116 -5.12 -23.04 -1.10
CA GLU A 116 -3.91 -23.03 -0.28
C GLU A 116 -2.65 -23.19 -1.16
N GLY A 117 -1.63 -22.39 -0.86
CA GLY A 117 -0.36 -22.37 -1.61
C GLY A 117 -0.38 -21.51 -2.87
N ASP A 118 -1.54 -21.00 -3.29
CA ASP A 118 -1.59 -20.03 -4.38
C ASP A 118 -0.81 -18.75 -4.04
N VAL A 119 -0.11 -18.21 -5.03
CA VAL A 119 0.56 -16.91 -4.93
C VAL A 119 -0.27 -15.87 -5.66
N GLY A 120 -0.54 -14.76 -5.00
CA GLY A 120 -1.27 -13.61 -5.54
C GLY A 120 -0.62 -12.30 -5.18
N LYS A 121 -1.14 -11.21 -5.75
CA LYS A 121 -0.72 -9.85 -5.42
C LYS A 121 -1.94 -8.98 -5.17
N ILE A 122 -1.91 -8.24 -4.06
CA ILE A 122 -2.96 -7.28 -3.71
C ILE A 122 -2.42 -5.86 -3.87
N TYR A 123 -3.18 -5.00 -4.54
CA TYR A 123 -2.89 -3.58 -4.71
C TYR A 123 -3.81 -2.70 -3.86
N THR A 124 -3.25 -1.64 -3.29
CA THR A 124 -3.99 -0.63 -2.53
C THR A 124 -3.71 0.79 -3.06
N HIS A 125 -4.72 1.65 -2.94
CA HIS A 125 -4.74 3.01 -3.46
C HIS A 125 -4.19 4.07 -2.50
N LEU A 126 -3.72 3.67 -1.31
CA LEU A 126 -3.10 4.55 -0.30
C LEU A 126 -1.69 4.06 0.04
N GLY A 127 -0.75 4.34 -0.86
CA GLY A 127 0.64 3.89 -0.75
C GLY A 127 1.61 5.00 -0.42
N PHE A 128 2.71 5.02 -1.17
CA PHE A 128 3.85 5.87 -0.87
C PHE A 128 3.97 7.03 -1.85
N SER A 129 4.47 8.16 -1.36
CA SER A 129 4.84 9.30 -2.19
C SER A 129 6.13 9.94 -1.72
N THR A 130 6.67 10.84 -2.53
CA THR A 130 7.73 11.76 -2.10
C THR A 130 7.09 13.06 -1.61
N GLY A 131 7.49 13.52 -0.42
CA GLY A 131 7.09 14.82 0.12
C GLY A 131 8.05 15.96 -0.25
N ASP A 132 7.67 17.20 0.08
CA ASP A 132 8.39 18.44 -0.29
C ASP A 132 9.84 18.55 0.24
N ARG A 133 10.24 17.67 1.17
CA ARG A 133 11.58 17.65 1.79
C ARG A 133 12.38 16.41 1.39
N ASP A 134 12.09 15.84 0.23
CA ASP A 134 12.70 14.59 -0.27
C ASP A 134 12.52 13.39 0.68
N GLN A 135 11.50 13.45 1.55
CA GLN A 135 11.16 12.39 2.50
C GLN A 135 10.11 11.46 1.89
N ILE A 136 10.18 10.16 2.21
CA ILE A 136 9.12 9.21 1.82
C ILE A 136 7.94 9.37 2.77
N LEU A 137 6.76 9.50 2.18
CA LEU A 137 5.48 9.64 2.88
C LEU A 137 4.63 8.39 2.64
N TYR A 138 4.03 7.84 3.70
CA TYR A 138 3.06 6.76 3.63
C TYR A 138 1.66 7.27 3.94
N HIS A 139 0.71 7.04 3.03
CA HIS A 139 -0.65 7.59 3.08
C HIS A 139 -1.71 6.59 3.55
N GLY A 140 -1.34 5.31 3.70
CA GLY A 140 -2.25 4.31 4.23
C GLY A 140 -2.51 4.55 5.72
N PHE A 141 -3.76 4.39 6.14
CA PHE A 141 -4.09 4.28 7.56
C PHE A 141 -4.02 2.82 8.04
N PHE A 142 -4.00 1.85 7.13
CA PHE A 142 -3.54 0.50 7.42
C PHE A 142 -2.04 0.43 7.31
N ASN A 143 -1.40 -0.31 8.19
CA ASN A 143 0.00 -0.61 8.03
C ASN A 143 0.23 -1.68 6.94
N VAL A 144 1.41 -1.65 6.30
CA VAL A 144 1.85 -2.64 5.33
C VAL A 144 1.86 -4.03 5.98
N MET A 145 1.32 -5.05 5.31
CA MET A 145 1.28 -6.40 5.86
C MET A 145 2.71 -6.93 6.10
N LYS A 146 2.97 -7.45 7.30
CA LYS A 146 4.29 -7.88 7.77
C LYS A 146 4.54 -9.36 7.45
N PRO A 147 5.67 -9.70 6.81
CA PRO A 147 6.07 -11.10 6.57
C PRO A 147 6.09 -11.92 7.86
N GLY A 148 5.60 -13.17 7.77
CA GLY A 148 5.48 -14.07 8.91
C GLY A 148 4.21 -13.89 9.75
N GLU A 149 3.37 -12.90 9.42
CA GLU A 149 2.04 -12.73 10.02
C GLU A 149 0.93 -13.13 9.04
N GLN A 150 -0.24 -13.46 9.56
CA GLN A 150 -1.39 -13.89 8.76
C GLN A 150 -2.50 -12.85 8.78
N TYR A 151 -3.14 -12.68 7.63
CA TYR A 151 -4.16 -11.65 7.43
C TYR A 151 -5.40 -12.24 6.77
N LEU A 152 -6.57 -11.92 7.31
CA LEU A 152 -7.85 -12.05 6.63
C LEU A 152 -7.96 -10.87 5.65
N ILE A 153 -8.14 -11.14 4.37
CA ILE A 153 -8.16 -10.12 3.32
C ILE A 153 -9.40 -10.24 2.45
N PHE A 154 -9.96 -9.08 2.11
CA PHE A 154 -11.14 -8.90 1.28
C PHE A 154 -10.72 -8.24 -0.02
N MET A 155 -10.98 -8.90 -1.15
CA MET A 155 -10.36 -8.47 -2.41
C MET A 155 -11.26 -8.68 -3.63
N GLU A 156 -11.03 -7.85 -4.64
CA GLU A 156 -11.66 -7.95 -5.95
C GLU A 156 -10.62 -8.30 -7.02
N PRO A 157 -10.87 -9.29 -7.89
CA PRO A 157 -9.94 -9.64 -8.96
C PRO A 157 -9.81 -8.47 -9.94
N THR A 158 -8.59 -8.17 -10.38
CA THR A 158 -8.43 -7.16 -11.42
C THR A 158 -8.99 -7.66 -12.75
N LYS A 159 -9.48 -6.72 -13.58
CA LYS A 159 -9.95 -7.03 -14.94
C LYS A 159 -8.86 -7.67 -15.81
N TRP A 160 -7.59 -7.45 -15.46
CA TRP A 160 -6.42 -7.92 -16.20
C TRP A 160 -6.11 -9.40 -15.99
N ASN A 161 -6.60 -10.02 -14.91
CA ASN A 161 -6.34 -11.44 -14.62
C ASN A 161 -6.78 -12.35 -15.78
N SER A 162 -7.91 -12.02 -16.42
CA SER A 162 -8.43 -12.76 -17.57
C SER A 162 -7.49 -12.75 -18.79
N LEU A 163 -6.62 -11.74 -18.89
CA LEU A 163 -5.69 -11.55 -20.02
C LEU A 163 -4.27 -12.01 -19.66
N SER A 164 -3.85 -11.84 -18.42
CA SER A 164 -2.49 -12.12 -17.97
C SER A 164 -2.31 -13.52 -17.39
N GLY A 165 -3.40 -14.18 -16.99
CA GLY A 165 -3.36 -15.43 -16.22
C GLY A 165 -2.81 -15.26 -14.79
N LYS A 166 -2.57 -14.03 -14.34
CA LYS A 166 -2.08 -13.73 -13.00
C LYS A 166 -3.23 -13.61 -12.00
N LYS A 167 -2.88 -13.78 -10.71
CA LYS A 167 -3.79 -13.60 -9.57
C LYS A 167 -3.52 -12.23 -8.92
N GLU A 168 -3.96 -11.17 -9.60
CA GLU A 168 -3.83 -9.79 -9.11
C GLU A 168 -5.19 -9.29 -8.61
N PHE A 169 -5.19 -8.56 -7.49
CA PHE A 169 -6.39 -8.11 -6.83
C PHE A 169 -6.26 -6.66 -6.34
N ASN A 170 -7.39 -6.02 -6.03
CA ASN A 170 -7.43 -4.70 -5.39
C ASN A 170 -8.15 -4.77 -4.04
N THR A 171 -7.70 -3.95 -3.08
CA THR A 171 -8.51 -3.58 -1.91
C THR A 171 -9.31 -2.31 -2.25
N GLU A 172 -10.47 -2.44 -2.87
CA GLU A 172 -11.30 -1.26 -3.19
C GLU A 172 -11.97 -0.66 -1.94
N ARG A 173 -11.94 -1.40 -0.82
CA ARG A 173 -12.63 -1.06 0.41
C ARG A 173 -11.65 -0.51 1.43
N ILE A 174 -12.14 0.45 2.22
CA ILE A 174 -11.40 1.12 3.29
C ILE A 174 -10.73 0.04 4.17
N TYR A 175 -11.47 -0.98 4.64
CA TYR A 175 -10.96 -2.05 5.50
C TYR A 175 -10.52 -3.32 4.74
N GLY A 176 -9.49 -3.20 3.91
CA GLY A 176 -9.08 -4.28 2.98
C GLY A 176 -8.55 -5.56 3.64
N TYR A 177 -7.90 -5.47 4.81
CA TYR A 177 -7.34 -6.65 5.49
C TYR A 177 -7.21 -6.44 7.00
N PHE A 178 -7.18 -7.56 7.74
CA PHE A 178 -7.00 -7.59 9.19
C PHE A 178 -6.01 -8.67 9.58
N ASN A 179 -5.11 -8.36 10.50
CA ASN A 179 -4.23 -9.36 11.07
C ASN A 179 -5.02 -10.32 11.97
N VAL A 180 -4.91 -11.63 11.75
CA VAL A 180 -5.75 -12.62 12.44
C VAL A 180 -5.29 -12.92 13.87
N LYS A 181 -4.04 -12.60 14.24
CA LYS A 181 -3.46 -12.93 15.56
C LYS A 181 -3.15 -11.73 16.43
N LYS A 182 -3.06 -10.54 15.83
CA LYS A 182 -2.65 -9.33 16.54
C LYS A 182 -3.75 -8.87 17.47
N ASP A 183 -3.41 -8.79 18.75
CA ASP A 183 -4.30 -8.30 19.79
C ASP A 183 -4.81 -6.90 19.45
N ALA A 184 -6.03 -6.61 19.92
CA ALA A 184 -6.68 -5.31 19.87
C ALA A 184 -5.98 -4.28 20.78
N SER A 185 -4.70 -4.06 20.54
CA SER A 185 -3.85 -3.15 21.30
C SER A 185 -2.99 -2.35 20.35
N GLY A 186 -2.81 -1.08 20.66
CA GLY A 186 -2.01 -0.17 19.85
C GLY A 186 -2.10 1.23 20.40
N GLN A 187 -1.31 2.13 19.83
CA GLN A 187 -1.28 3.53 20.23
C GLN A 187 -1.63 4.43 19.04
N ALA A 188 -2.51 5.40 19.30
CA ALA A 188 -2.76 6.47 18.34
C ALA A 188 -1.46 7.19 17.97
N ARG A 189 -1.29 7.46 16.68
CA ARG A 189 -0.10 8.10 16.10
C ARG A 189 -0.49 9.40 15.41
N SER A 190 0.35 10.41 15.56
CA SER A 190 0.19 11.68 14.86
C SER A 190 0.77 11.62 13.45
N GLN A 191 0.38 12.58 12.63
CA GLN A 191 1.05 12.86 11.37
C GLN A 191 2.57 13.04 11.58
N TYR A 192 3.35 12.61 10.60
CA TYR A 192 4.81 12.62 10.59
C TYR A 192 5.47 11.82 11.71
N THR A 193 4.74 10.89 12.32
CA THR A 193 5.38 9.80 13.07
C THR A 193 6.22 8.98 12.08
N ARG A 194 7.45 8.63 12.47
CA ARG A 194 8.28 7.73 11.66
C ARG A 194 7.60 6.38 11.60
N TRP A 195 7.49 5.82 10.40
CA TRP A 195 6.83 4.54 10.19
C TRP A 195 7.48 3.44 11.04
N LYS A 196 8.82 3.43 11.14
CA LYS A 196 9.57 2.48 11.97
C LYS A 196 9.19 2.48 13.45
N ASP A 197 8.81 3.64 14.00
CA ASP A 197 8.40 3.77 15.41
C ASP A 197 6.96 3.27 15.65
N ALA A 198 6.23 3.01 14.56
CA ALA A 198 4.85 2.54 14.54
C ALA A 198 4.68 1.26 13.69
N GLN A 199 5.77 0.61 13.26
CA GLN A 199 5.73 -0.53 12.33
C GLN A 199 5.01 -1.75 12.90
N ASP A 200 4.94 -1.85 14.23
CA ASP A 200 4.21 -2.89 14.95
C ASP A 200 2.77 -2.47 15.28
N GLU A 201 2.27 -1.34 14.78
CA GLU A 201 0.85 -0.98 14.81
C GLU A 201 0.14 -1.57 13.58
N GLU A 202 -1.14 -1.92 13.70
CA GLU A 202 -1.95 -2.35 12.54
C GLU A 202 -2.62 -1.18 11.84
N PHE A 203 -2.98 -0.15 12.60
CA PHE A 203 -3.70 1.03 12.14
C PHE A 203 -2.99 2.30 12.58
N PHE A 204 -2.95 3.30 11.71
CA PHE A 204 -2.46 4.64 11.97
C PHE A 204 -3.64 5.59 12.12
N VAL A 205 -3.93 5.95 13.37
CA VAL A 205 -5.09 6.80 13.73
C VAL A 205 -4.70 7.87 14.73
N THR A 206 -5.38 9.00 14.70
CA THR A 206 -5.02 10.19 15.52
C THR A 206 -5.56 10.16 16.94
N SER A 207 -6.49 9.26 17.28
CA SER A 207 -7.11 9.20 18.62
C SER A 207 -7.30 7.77 19.11
N GLN A 208 -7.12 7.56 20.42
CA GLN A 208 -7.30 6.24 21.04
C GLN A 208 -8.75 5.75 20.92
N ARG A 209 -9.72 6.66 21.08
CA ARG A 209 -11.14 6.32 20.91
C ARG A 209 -11.40 5.68 19.54
N LEU A 210 -10.87 6.28 18.47
CA LEU A 210 -11.03 5.75 17.12
C LEU A 210 -10.33 4.39 16.96
N LEU A 211 -9.14 4.25 17.55
CA LEU A 211 -8.41 2.98 17.54
C LEU A 211 -9.23 1.86 18.20
N ASP A 212 -9.80 2.13 19.37
CA ASP A 212 -10.62 1.19 20.12
C ASP A 212 -11.88 0.79 19.33
N GLU A 213 -12.53 1.76 18.67
CA GLU A 213 -13.67 1.49 17.80
C GLU A 213 -13.26 0.60 16.59
N ILE A 214 -12.12 0.86 15.94
CA ILE A 214 -11.58 0.05 14.82
C ILE A 214 -11.27 -1.38 15.27
N TYR A 215 -10.64 -1.54 16.43
CA TYR A 215 -10.38 -2.86 16.96
C TYR A 215 -11.68 -3.61 17.33
N GLY A 216 -12.71 -2.90 17.82
CA GLY A 216 -14.03 -3.47 18.01
C GLY A 216 -14.62 -4.03 16.71
N PHE A 217 -14.52 -3.29 15.61
CA PHE A 217 -14.94 -3.74 14.29
C PHE A 217 -14.11 -4.89 13.75
N LYS A 218 -12.78 -4.81 13.86
CA LYS A 218 -11.86 -5.91 13.50
C LYS A 218 -12.27 -7.21 14.20
N ASN A 219 -12.51 -7.16 15.51
CA ASN A 219 -12.88 -8.35 16.28
C ASN A 219 -14.21 -8.93 15.82
N ARG A 220 -15.20 -8.07 15.54
CA ARG A 220 -16.47 -8.50 14.96
C ARG A 220 -16.26 -9.17 13.60
N MET A 221 -15.47 -8.56 12.72
CA MET A 221 -15.15 -9.15 11.42
C MET A 221 -14.44 -10.50 11.55
N LEU A 222 -13.43 -10.62 12.41
CA LEU A 222 -12.73 -11.89 12.63
C LEU A 222 -13.66 -12.97 13.18
N SER A 223 -14.63 -12.63 14.04
CA SER A 223 -15.59 -13.61 14.57
C SER A 223 -16.50 -14.20 13.49
N GLU A 224 -16.81 -13.47 12.42
CA GLU A 224 -17.58 -14.00 11.28
C GLU A 224 -16.80 -15.08 10.51
N PHE A 225 -15.47 -15.16 10.69
CA PHE A 225 -14.59 -16.09 10.00
C PHE A 225 -13.79 -16.99 10.96
N GLU A 226 -14.17 -17.07 12.25
CA GLU A 226 -13.40 -17.78 13.28
C GLU A 226 -13.15 -19.25 12.91
N GLU A 227 -14.14 -19.93 12.32
CA GLU A 227 -14.01 -21.33 11.88
C GLU A 227 -13.02 -21.53 10.71
N SER A 228 -12.68 -20.45 10.00
CA SER A 228 -11.75 -20.46 8.87
C SER A 228 -10.32 -20.10 9.26
N ILE A 229 -10.11 -19.57 10.47
CA ILE A 229 -8.79 -19.16 10.96
C ILE A 229 -8.04 -20.38 11.51
N PRO A 230 -6.85 -20.72 10.97
CA PRO A 230 -6.09 -21.91 11.38
C PRO A 230 -5.33 -21.76 12.71
#